data_AF-A0AAX4FSM8-F1
#
_entry.id   AF-A0AAX4FSM8-F1
#
_cell.length_a   1.000
_cell.length_b   1.000
_cell.length_c   1.000
_cell.angle_alpha   90.00
_cell.angle_beta   90.00
_cell.angle_gamma   90.00
#
_symmetry.space_group_name_H-M   'P 1'
#
loop_
_entity.id
_entity.type
_entity.pdbx_description
1 polymer ?
#
loop_
_entity_poly.entity_id
_entity_poly.type
_entity_poly.pdbx_seq_one_letter_code
_entity_poly.pdbx_strand_id
1 'polypeptide(L)'
;MRKFKSKYMLGACIVGSIVSAGAAAQVAAINNTGRAEAMSAWETTLKHEAPAMEGCFSSTFPDMGWQAVRCGAPPKLVMKPRHVASGNVRTTTDNRVLITGNGDDYAARTGRLTHSAVGSFPSVSGVTTGVVQYSLQINTDNDSNPAACAQFGFSSCRTWQQYVYSSDADEDSSNGFDPVIFIESWVYADSTSEYDAAGCPSGWDAYEGNACVINSESVRVPLVPVSGIAGVKLTGSATSGGVDTVSFSVNGRAYRVSQRASTVDINKIWRLTEFNIFGNGARTQTVSFNRGSHVTVNVAVNDGTTNAPTCLGNAGQTFEQNNLTRGSCSVFGGASPGISFPQSN
;
A
#
# COMPACT_ATOMS: atom_id res chain seq x y z
N MET A 1 37.36 78.43 -24.91
CA MET A 1 36.15 77.93 -24.20
C MET A 1 35.50 76.83 -25.04
N ARG A 2 35.21 75.67 -24.41
CA ARG A 2 34.33 74.54 -24.81
C ARG A 2 34.69 73.81 -26.12
N LYS A 3 35.41 72.67 -26.14
CA LYS A 3 35.28 71.34 -25.47
C LYS A 3 34.03 70.51 -25.84
N PHE A 4 34.34 69.38 -26.49
CA PHE A 4 33.68 68.06 -26.57
C PHE A 4 32.43 67.84 -27.42
N LYS A 5 32.67 67.10 -28.53
CA LYS A 5 31.74 66.20 -29.22
C LYS A 5 31.38 65.04 -28.28
N SER A 6 30.10 64.64 -28.23
CA SER A 6 29.74 63.28 -27.84
C SER A 6 28.58 62.77 -28.69
N LYS A 7 28.89 61.73 -29.49
CA LYS A 7 27.92 60.83 -30.11
C LYS A 7 27.87 59.61 -29.19
N TYR A 8 26.74 59.33 -28.57
CA TYR A 8 26.52 58.04 -27.90
C TYR A 8 25.69 57.14 -28.83
N MET A 9 26.37 56.22 -29.50
CA MET A 9 25.77 54.98 -30.00
C MET A 9 25.48 54.08 -28.79
N LEU A 10 24.22 53.71 -28.58
CA LEU A 10 23.90 52.53 -27.77
C LEU A 10 24.21 51.28 -28.62
N GLY A 11 25.33 50.63 -28.33
CA GLY A 11 25.60 49.28 -28.82
C GLY A 11 24.81 48.27 -27.98
N ALA A 12 23.83 47.60 -28.60
CA ALA A 12 23.19 46.43 -28.00
C ALA A 12 24.15 45.25 -28.10
N CYS A 13 24.78 44.87 -26.98
CA CYS A 13 25.46 43.58 -26.85
C CYS A 13 24.39 42.49 -26.70
N ILE A 14 24.01 41.85 -27.80
CA ILE A 14 23.32 40.56 -27.76
C ILE A 14 24.40 39.53 -27.40
N VAL A 15 24.55 39.25 -26.10
CA VAL A 15 25.25 38.05 -25.67
C VAL A 15 24.33 36.89 -25.96
N GLY A 16 24.54 36.22 -27.09
CA GLY A 16 23.94 34.92 -27.37
C GLY A 16 24.44 33.92 -26.35
N SER A 17 23.67 33.66 -25.30
CA SER A 17 23.95 32.60 -24.34
C SER A 17 23.74 31.26 -25.06
N ILE A 18 24.83 30.68 -25.55
CA ILE A 18 24.86 29.27 -25.96
C ILE A 18 24.80 28.48 -24.64
N VAL A 19 23.59 28.15 -24.19
CA VAL A 19 23.43 27.22 -23.06
C VAL A 19 23.94 25.87 -23.57
N SER A 20 25.12 25.46 -23.11
CA SER A 20 25.67 24.15 -23.44
C SER A 20 24.72 23.06 -22.93
N ALA A 21 24.60 21.96 -23.67
CA ALA A 21 23.74 20.83 -23.28
C ALA A 21 24.05 20.34 -21.84
N GLY A 22 25.29 20.48 -21.39
CA GLY A 22 25.70 20.19 -20.00
C GLY A 22 25.08 21.12 -18.95
N ALA A 23 24.98 22.43 -19.21
CA ALA A 23 24.35 23.38 -18.30
C ALA A 23 22.82 23.19 -18.26
N ALA A 24 22.19 22.90 -19.40
CA ALA A 24 20.76 22.57 -19.45
C ALA A 24 20.43 21.25 -18.72
N ALA A 25 21.29 20.23 -18.86
CA ALA A 25 21.14 18.96 -18.14
C ALA A 25 21.35 19.12 -16.63
N GLN A 26 22.29 19.96 -16.21
CA GLN A 26 22.55 20.23 -14.79
C GLN A 26 21.41 21.04 -14.13
N VAL A 27 20.85 22.04 -14.83
CA VAL A 27 19.66 22.78 -14.35
C VAL A 27 18.42 21.88 -14.30
N ALA A 28 18.22 21.01 -15.30
CA ALA A 28 17.13 20.04 -15.28
C ALA A 28 17.27 19.02 -14.13
N ALA A 29 18.48 18.55 -13.85
CA ALA A 29 18.76 17.65 -12.73
C ALA A 29 18.49 18.33 -11.37
N ILE A 30 18.94 19.58 -11.17
CA ILE A 30 18.68 20.35 -9.94
C ILE A 30 17.16 20.60 -9.75
N ASN A 31 16.45 20.95 -10.82
CA ASN A 31 14.99 21.12 -10.78
C ASN A 31 14.26 19.81 -10.44
N ASN A 32 14.76 18.66 -10.93
CA ASN A 32 14.19 17.35 -10.64
C ASN A 32 14.47 16.90 -9.20
N THR A 33 15.68 17.12 -8.67
CA THR A 33 16.01 16.83 -7.28
C THR A 33 15.21 17.69 -6.32
N GLY A 34 15.13 19.01 -6.56
CA GLY A 34 14.32 19.91 -5.74
C GLY A 34 12.82 19.55 -5.76
N ARG A 35 12.30 19.10 -6.91
CA ARG A 35 10.93 18.58 -7.01
C ARG A 35 10.74 17.30 -6.18
N ALA A 36 11.67 16.35 -6.24
CA ALA A 36 11.59 15.12 -5.48
C ALA A 36 11.61 15.37 -3.96
N GLU A 37 12.47 16.28 -3.50
CA GLU A 37 12.52 16.70 -2.10
C GLU A 37 11.22 17.39 -1.67
N ALA A 38 10.67 18.30 -2.50
CA ALA A 38 9.40 18.96 -2.23
C ALA A 38 8.22 17.97 -2.16
N MET A 39 8.19 16.97 -3.05
CA MET A 39 7.18 15.90 -3.01
C MET A 39 7.32 15.05 -1.75
N SER A 40 8.54 14.71 -1.33
CA SER A 40 8.78 13.97 -0.09
C SER A 40 8.33 14.75 1.15
N ALA A 41 8.58 16.06 1.18
CA ALA A 41 8.11 16.95 2.24
C ALA A 41 6.57 17.04 2.26
N TRP A 42 5.95 17.17 1.08
CA TRP A 42 4.49 17.15 0.93
C TRP A 42 3.85 15.85 1.45
N GLU A 43 4.39 14.68 1.09
CA GLU A 43 3.90 13.40 1.62
C GLU A 43 4.06 13.30 3.15
N THR A 44 5.16 13.84 3.68
CA THR A 44 5.40 13.89 5.12
C THR A 44 4.37 14.78 5.83
N THR A 45 4.04 15.94 5.27
CA THR A 45 3.00 16.82 5.79
C THR A 45 1.63 16.15 5.74
N LEU A 46 1.25 15.53 4.61
CA LEU A 46 -0.04 14.84 4.50
C LEU A 46 -0.19 13.69 5.50
N LYS A 47 0.91 13.00 5.81
CA LYS A 47 0.92 11.96 6.86
C LYS A 47 0.67 12.55 8.25
N HIS A 48 1.22 13.74 8.54
CA HIS A 48 1.06 14.40 9.83
C HIS A 48 -0.32 15.06 10.00
N GLU A 49 -0.83 15.68 8.94
CA GLU A 49 -2.13 16.39 8.90
C GLU A 49 -3.31 15.49 8.49
N ALA A 50 -3.10 14.19 8.60
CA ALA A 50 -4.07 13.15 8.35
C ALA A 50 -5.38 13.37 9.15
N PRO A 51 -6.57 13.46 8.49
CA PRO A 51 -7.84 13.59 9.19
C PRO A 51 -8.07 12.41 10.14
N ALA A 52 -8.46 12.72 11.38
CA ALA A 52 -8.71 11.77 12.46
C ALA A 52 -10.19 11.34 12.54
N MET A 53 -10.92 11.40 11.42
CA MET A 53 -12.33 11.05 11.32
C MET A 53 -12.58 10.18 10.10
N GLU A 54 -13.68 9.42 10.14
CA GLU A 54 -14.12 8.59 9.01
C GLU A 54 -14.40 9.45 7.78
N GLY A 55 -14.09 8.91 6.61
CA GLY A 55 -14.33 9.57 5.33
C GLY A 55 -13.24 9.32 4.31
N CYS A 56 -13.45 9.90 3.14
CA CYS A 56 -12.57 9.81 1.98
C CYS A 56 -11.97 11.18 1.67
N PHE A 57 -10.68 11.18 1.35
CA PHE A 57 -9.94 12.40 1.13
C PHE A 57 -8.98 12.24 -0.06
N SER A 58 -8.67 13.36 -0.70
CA SER A 58 -7.64 13.43 -1.73
C SER A 58 -6.78 14.68 -1.55
N SER A 59 -5.58 14.66 -2.11
CA SER A 59 -4.69 15.81 -2.18
C SER A 59 -3.85 15.73 -3.45
N THR A 60 -3.48 16.89 -4.01
CA THR A 60 -2.63 16.98 -5.20
C THR A 60 -1.54 18.00 -4.95
N PHE A 61 -0.28 17.62 -5.12
CA PHE A 61 0.86 18.52 -4.99
C PHE A 61 0.70 19.73 -5.95
N PRO A 62 0.92 20.98 -5.47
CA PRO A 62 1.54 21.35 -4.19
C PRO A 62 0.57 21.63 -3.02
N ASP A 63 -0.71 21.26 -3.11
CA ASP A 63 -1.65 21.48 -2.01
C ASP A 63 -1.24 20.67 -0.78
N MET A 64 -0.93 21.33 0.33
CA MET A 64 -0.38 20.68 1.53
C MET A 64 -1.44 20.03 2.45
N GLY A 65 -2.72 20.13 2.09
CA GLY A 65 -3.84 19.66 2.92
C GLY A 65 -4.68 18.59 2.22
N TRP A 66 -5.53 17.96 3.02
CA TRP A 66 -6.54 17.00 2.55
C TRP A 66 -7.84 17.69 2.16
N GLN A 67 -8.40 17.31 1.02
CA GLN A 67 -9.73 17.72 0.58
C GLN A 67 -10.68 16.54 0.73
N ALA A 68 -11.79 16.74 1.44
CA ALA A 68 -12.84 15.73 1.55
C ALA A 68 -13.46 15.45 0.17
N VAL A 69 -13.65 14.17 -0.14
CA VAL A 69 -14.29 13.70 -1.37
C VAL A 69 -15.39 12.71 -1.02
N ARG A 70 -16.31 12.48 -1.96
CA ARG A 70 -17.34 11.47 -1.78
C ARG A 70 -16.69 10.08 -1.79
N CYS A 71 -17.00 9.27 -0.78
CA CYS A 71 -16.65 7.86 -0.78
C CYS A 71 -17.45 7.08 -1.84
N GLY A 72 -16.79 6.10 -2.45
CA GLY A 72 -17.42 5.05 -3.22
C GLY A 72 -17.87 3.92 -2.29
N ALA A 73 -18.83 3.12 -2.77
CA ALA A 73 -19.33 1.98 -2.01
C ALA A 73 -18.20 0.98 -1.66
N PRO A 74 -18.39 0.18 -0.61
CA PRO A 74 -17.48 -0.93 -0.32
C PRO A 74 -17.34 -1.86 -1.54
N PRO A 75 -16.11 -2.21 -1.96
CA PRO A 75 -15.90 -3.17 -3.02
C PRO A 75 -16.46 -4.53 -2.62
N LYS A 76 -16.93 -5.32 -3.60
CA LYS A 76 -17.46 -6.67 -3.34
C LYS A 76 -16.39 -7.75 -3.46
N LEU A 77 -15.25 -7.41 -4.04
CA LEU A 77 -14.11 -8.29 -4.10
C LEU A 77 -13.59 -8.58 -2.69
N VAL A 78 -12.99 -9.75 -2.50
CA VAL A 78 -12.47 -10.18 -1.20
C VAL A 78 -11.03 -10.67 -1.39
N MET A 79 -10.10 -10.08 -0.65
CA MET A 79 -8.69 -10.48 -0.65
C MET A 79 -8.49 -11.59 0.38
N LYS A 80 -8.22 -12.80 -0.08
CA LYS A 80 -8.36 -13.98 0.77
C LYS A 80 -7.22 -14.10 1.78
N PRO A 81 -7.52 -14.43 3.04
CA PRO A 81 -6.50 -14.86 3.98
C PRO A 81 -5.97 -16.25 3.58
N ARG A 82 -4.67 -16.50 3.78
CA ARG A 82 -4.04 -17.80 3.48
C ARG A 82 -4.72 -19.01 4.13
N HIS A 83 -5.37 -18.82 5.28
CA HIS A 83 -5.93 -19.89 6.10
C HIS A 83 -7.42 -20.17 5.80
N VAL A 84 -8.05 -19.30 5.00
CA VAL A 84 -9.45 -19.42 4.52
C VAL A 84 -9.46 -19.65 2.99
N ALA A 85 -8.34 -20.13 2.46
CA ALA A 85 -8.23 -20.52 1.07
C ALA A 85 -8.43 -22.04 0.96
N SER A 86 -9.69 -22.51 1.06
CA SER A 86 -10.04 -23.88 0.71
C SER A 86 -10.17 -24.00 -0.82
N GLY A 87 -9.05 -24.28 -1.48
CA GLY A 87 -9.05 -24.60 -2.90
C GLY A 87 -7.71 -25.17 -3.31
N ASN A 88 -7.72 -26.35 -3.95
CA ASN A 88 -6.55 -26.88 -4.63
C ASN A 88 -5.95 -25.76 -5.46
N VAL A 89 -4.76 -25.30 -5.09
CA VAL A 89 -3.91 -24.47 -5.94
C VAL A 89 -3.98 -25.14 -7.30
N ARG A 90 -4.61 -24.47 -8.27
CA ARG A 90 -4.58 -24.96 -9.64
C ARG A 90 -3.15 -24.73 -10.08
N THR A 91 -2.29 -25.68 -9.72
CA THR A 91 -0.99 -25.88 -10.32
C THR A 91 -1.30 -26.18 -11.77
N THR A 92 -1.49 -25.11 -12.55
CA THR A 92 -1.43 -25.24 -13.99
C THR A 92 -0.14 -25.96 -14.25
N THR A 93 -0.23 -27.09 -14.94
CA THR A 93 0.83 -28.04 -15.27
C THR A 93 1.91 -27.44 -16.19
N ASP A 94 2.07 -26.12 -16.18
CA ASP A 94 3.21 -25.39 -16.70
C ASP A 94 4.05 -24.94 -15.52
N ASN A 95 5.34 -25.21 -15.58
CA ASN A 95 6.30 -25.23 -14.48
C ASN A 95 6.65 -23.83 -13.93
N ARG A 96 5.65 -23.02 -13.55
CA ARG A 96 5.80 -21.71 -12.95
C ARG A 96 5.51 -21.83 -11.47
N VAL A 97 6.58 -22.11 -10.71
CA VAL A 97 6.58 -22.09 -9.25
C VAL A 97 5.91 -20.79 -8.80
N LEU A 98 4.88 -20.88 -7.95
CA LEU A 98 4.38 -19.74 -7.20
C LEU A 98 5.42 -19.46 -6.10
N ILE A 99 6.01 -18.26 -6.07
CA ILE A 99 7.25 -18.02 -5.28
C ILE A 99 7.09 -16.89 -4.25
N THR A 100 6.08 -16.04 -4.39
CA THR A 100 5.76 -15.05 -3.34
C THR A 100 4.26 -14.95 -3.08
N GLY A 101 3.88 -14.88 -1.81
CA GLY A 101 2.49 -14.85 -1.33
C GLY A 101 2.04 -16.22 -0.84
N ASN A 102 0.77 -16.36 -0.46
CA ASN A 102 0.22 -17.61 0.10
C ASN A 102 1.08 -18.20 1.24
N GLY A 103 1.54 -17.33 2.14
CA GLY A 103 2.45 -17.68 3.22
C GLY A 103 3.94 -17.67 2.86
N ASP A 104 4.32 -17.73 1.59
CA ASP A 104 5.71 -17.65 1.11
C ASP A 104 6.17 -16.20 0.89
N ASP A 105 6.06 -15.35 1.92
CA ASP A 105 6.56 -13.97 1.87
C ASP A 105 7.29 -13.56 3.17
N TYR A 106 7.95 -12.41 3.13
CA TYR A 106 8.52 -11.77 4.31
C TYR A 106 7.49 -10.89 5.02
N ALA A 107 7.58 -10.86 6.35
CA ALA A 107 6.89 -9.87 7.15
C ALA A 107 7.82 -9.22 8.17
N ALA A 108 7.65 -7.91 8.37
CA ALA A 108 8.32 -7.15 9.42
C ALA A 108 7.59 -7.38 10.75
N ARG A 109 8.31 -7.87 11.77
CA ARG A 109 7.81 -7.95 13.15
C ARG A 109 8.43 -6.88 14.02
N THR A 110 7.59 -6.01 14.58
CA THR A 110 7.99 -4.93 15.49
C THR A 110 8.05 -5.38 16.95
N GLY A 111 8.83 -4.67 17.76
CA GLY A 111 8.95 -4.94 19.19
C GLY A 111 7.75 -4.42 20.00
N ARG A 112 7.08 -3.37 19.51
CA ARG A 112 5.84 -2.82 20.07
C ARG A 112 4.69 -2.95 19.06
N LEU A 113 3.50 -2.52 19.47
CA LEU A 113 2.36 -2.45 18.56
C LEU A 113 2.68 -1.45 17.45
N THR A 114 2.49 -1.88 16.20
CA THR A 114 2.65 -1.06 15.01
C THR A 114 1.51 -0.04 14.95
N HIS A 115 1.88 1.23 14.82
CA HIS A 115 0.94 2.34 14.61
C HIS A 115 0.68 2.56 13.12
N SER A 116 1.71 2.39 12.29
CA SER A 116 1.59 2.54 10.84
C SER A 116 2.67 1.76 10.11
N ALA A 117 2.38 1.38 8.87
CA ALA A 117 3.34 0.84 7.93
C ALA A 117 3.24 1.54 6.56
N VAL A 118 4.36 1.62 5.85
CA VAL A 118 4.44 2.15 4.48
C VAL A 118 5.11 1.11 3.59
N GLY A 119 4.35 0.61 2.62
CA GLY A 119 4.83 -0.22 1.53
C GLY A 119 5.24 0.63 0.32
N SER A 120 6.37 0.28 -0.30
CA SER A 120 6.92 0.99 -1.46
C SER A 120 7.84 0.10 -2.29
N PHE A 121 8.18 0.56 -3.50
CA PHE A 121 9.06 -0.15 -4.42
C PHE A 121 10.28 0.70 -4.82
N PRO A 122 11.38 0.71 -4.04
CA PRO A 122 12.53 1.58 -4.32
C PRO A 122 13.20 1.37 -5.68
N SER A 123 13.05 0.17 -6.27
CA SER A 123 13.59 -0.14 -7.60
C SER A 123 12.64 -1.08 -8.34
N VAL A 124 12.34 -0.75 -9.60
CA VAL A 124 11.57 -1.58 -10.52
C VAL A 124 12.27 -1.51 -11.87
N SER A 125 12.63 -2.66 -12.43
CA SER A 125 13.32 -2.74 -13.73
C SER A 125 13.00 -4.03 -14.46
N GLY A 126 13.15 -4.03 -15.79
CA GLY A 126 12.82 -5.18 -16.63
C GLY A 126 11.33 -5.50 -16.75
N VAL A 127 10.45 -4.77 -16.04
CA VAL A 127 9.00 -4.95 -16.10
C VAL A 127 8.43 -4.28 -17.36
N THR A 128 7.97 -5.11 -18.28
CA THR A 128 7.29 -4.72 -19.52
C THR A 128 5.84 -5.20 -19.56
N THR A 129 5.40 -6.01 -18.58
CA THR A 129 3.98 -6.29 -18.35
C THR A 129 3.21 -4.97 -18.27
N GLY A 130 2.16 -4.86 -19.08
CA GLY A 130 1.33 -3.67 -19.16
C GLY A 130 0.34 -3.57 -18.00
N VAL A 131 -0.85 -3.05 -18.32
CA VAL A 131 -1.97 -3.00 -17.38
C VAL A 131 -2.52 -4.41 -17.18
N VAL A 132 -2.55 -4.86 -15.93
CA VAL A 132 -3.12 -6.15 -15.51
C VAL A 132 -3.87 -5.95 -14.20
N GLN A 133 -4.72 -6.90 -13.84
CA GLN A 133 -5.32 -6.94 -12.52
C GLN A 133 -4.28 -7.37 -11.48
N TYR A 134 -4.08 -6.52 -10.49
CA TYR A 134 -3.24 -6.76 -9.31
C TYR A 134 -3.76 -5.97 -8.11
N SER A 135 -3.21 -6.28 -6.95
CA SER A 135 -3.39 -5.51 -5.74
C SER A 135 -2.06 -5.20 -5.06
N LEU A 136 -2.05 -4.14 -4.27
CA LEU A 136 -1.04 -3.93 -3.24
C LEU A 136 -1.72 -4.13 -1.90
N GLN A 137 -1.13 -4.95 -1.03
CA GLN A 137 -1.73 -5.30 0.23
C GLN A 137 -0.73 -5.04 1.35
N ILE A 138 -1.14 -4.31 2.39
CA ILE A 138 -0.48 -4.35 3.70
C ILE A 138 -1.33 -5.26 4.58
N ASN A 139 -0.77 -6.38 5.03
CA ASN A 139 -1.48 -7.35 5.86
C ASN A 139 -0.95 -7.32 7.30
N THR A 140 -1.87 -7.27 8.28
CA THR A 140 -1.54 -7.32 9.70
C THR A 140 -1.39 -8.77 10.20
N ASP A 141 -1.13 -8.93 11.50
CA ASP A 141 -1.29 -10.21 12.19
C ASP A 141 -2.72 -10.74 12.04
N ASN A 142 -2.83 -12.06 11.94
CA ASN A 142 -4.03 -12.79 12.25
C ASN A 142 -3.84 -13.49 13.60
N ASP A 143 -4.30 -12.84 14.67
CA ASP A 143 -4.06 -13.29 16.04
C ASP A 143 -5.28 -13.06 16.94
N SER A 144 -5.26 -13.65 18.13
CA SER A 144 -6.32 -13.54 19.13
C SER A 144 -6.54 -12.08 19.53
N ASN A 145 -7.79 -11.63 19.50
CA ASN A 145 -8.14 -10.24 19.84
C ASN A 145 -9.34 -10.16 20.77
N PRO A 146 -9.16 -10.43 22.08
CA PRO A 146 -10.27 -10.47 23.03
C PRO A 146 -11.11 -9.20 23.09
N ALA A 147 -10.53 -8.03 22.78
CA ALA A 147 -11.25 -6.76 22.75
C ALA A 147 -12.31 -6.76 21.64
N ALA A 148 -11.94 -7.18 20.43
CA ALA A 148 -12.87 -7.33 19.32
C ALA A 148 -13.87 -8.47 19.53
N CYS A 149 -13.43 -9.61 20.09
CA CYS A 149 -14.32 -10.78 20.26
C CYS A 149 -15.55 -10.47 21.09
N ALA A 150 -15.36 -9.76 22.21
CA ALA A 150 -16.47 -9.37 23.08
C ALA A 150 -17.50 -8.48 22.36
N GLN A 151 -17.06 -7.60 21.44
CA GLN A 151 -17.95 -6.78 20.61
C GLN A 151 -18.83 -7.63 19.68
N PHE A 152 -18.30 -8.76 19.21
CA PHE A 152 -18.98 -9.65 18.27
C PHE A 152 -19.75 -10.79 18.95
N GLY A 153 -19.78 -10.83 20.29
CA GLY A 153 -20.48 -11.86 21.05
C GLY A 153 -19.75 -13.20 21.09
N PHE A 154 -18.45 -13.22 20.80
CA PHE A 154 -17.60 -14.41 20.88
C PHE A 154 -16.75 -14.38 22.14
N SER A 155 -16.60 -15.53 22.81
CA SER A 155 -15.73 -15.64 23.98
C SER A 155 -14.25 -15.62 23.60
N SER A 156 -13.92 -16.18 22.43
CA SER A 156 -12.61 -16.05 21.79
C SER A 156 -12.73 -16.04 20.27
N CYS A 157 -11.82 -15.31 19.64
CA CYS A 157 -11.77 -15.10 18.21
C CYS A 157 -10.38 -14.59 17.82
N ARG A 158 -10.09 -14.65 16.52
CA ARG A 158 -8.95 -13.96 15.91
C ARG A 158 -9.44 -12.85 15.01
N THR A 159 -8.62 -11.82 14.81
CA THR A 159 -8.90 -10.75 13.85
C THR A 159 -7.73 -10.56 12.91
N TRP A 160 -8.05 -10.14 11.69
CA TRP A 160 -7.07 -9.78 10.67
C TRP A 160 -7.55 -8.54 9.92
N GLN A 161 -6.65 -7.65 9.55
CA GLN A 161 -6.96 -6.48 8.75
C GLN A 161 -5.95 -6.33 7.63
N GLN A 162 -6.41 -5.82 6.51
CA GLN A 162 -5.56 -5.48 5.38
C GLN A 162 -5.94 -4.12 4.81
N TYR A 163 -4.91 -3.42 4.35
CA TYR A 163 -5.03 -2.13 3.68
C TYR A 163 -4.71 -2.36 2.22
N VAL A 164 -5.66 -2.04 1.33
CA VAL A 164 -5.65 -2.56 -0.04
C VAL A 164 -5.66 -1.41 -1.03
N TYR A 165 -4.77 -1.49 -2.02
CA TYR A 165 -5.02 -0.94 -3.36
C TYR A 165 -5.45 -2.09 -4.25
N SER A 166 -6.61 -1.96 -4.89
CA SER A 166 -7.06 -2.83 -5.95
C SER A 166 -7.02 -2.07 -7.25
N SER A 167 -6.46 -2.69 -8.29
CA SER A 167 -6.55 -2.15 -9.65
C SER A 167 -7.97 -2.23 -10.24
N ASP A 168 -8.84 -3.04 -9.64
CA ASP A 168 -10.17 -3.33 -10.18
C ASP A 168 -11.16 -3.82 -9.10
N ALA A 169 -12.11 -2.97 -8.72
CA ALA A 169 -13.00 -3.15 -7.55
C ALA A 169 -14.02 -4.31 -7.66
N ASP A 170 -14.22 -4.89 -8.84
CA ASP A 170 -15.17 -5.98 -9.06
C ASP A 170 -14.53 -7.25 -9.64
N GLU A 171 -13.20 -7.24 -9.80
CA GLU A 171 -12.42 -8.29 -10.46
C GLU A 171 -12.88 -8.60 -11.91
N ASP A 172 -13.60 -7.70 -12.58
CA ASP A 172 -14.11 -7.88 -13.95
C ASP A 172 -13.61 -6.79 -14.92
N SER A 173 -12.35 -6.95 -15.35
CA SER A 173 -11.72 -6.03 -16.29
C SER A 173 -12.40 -5.93 -17.67
N SER A 174 -13.44 -6.73 -17.97
CA SER A 174 -14.20 -6.62 -19.21
C SER A 174 -14.99 -5.32 -19.32
N ASN A 175 -15.31 -4.68 -18.18
CA ASN A 175 -16.00 -3.40 -18.12
C ASN A 175 -15.05 -2.19 -17.96
N GLY A 176 -13.73 -2.44 -17.98
CA GLY A 176 -12.69 -1.47 -17.65
C GLY A 176 -12.06 -1.78 -16.29
N PHE A 177 -11.05 -1.01 -15.90
CA PHE A 177 -10.46 -1.11 -14.57
C PHE A 177 -11.13 -0.08 -13.66
N ASP A 178 -11.60 -0.48 -12.49
CA ASP A 178 -12.05 0.44 -11.43
C ASP A 178 -11.09 0.44 -10.21
N PRO A 179 -9.97 1.15 -10.29
CA PRO A 179 -8.96 1.17 -9.23
C PRO A 179 -9.44 1.92 -7.99
N VAL A 180 -9.36 1.25 -6.84
CA VAL A 180 -9.81 1.76 -5.55
C VAL A 180 -8.81 1.43 -4.44
N ILE A 181 -8.86 2.20 -3.35
CA ILE A 181 -8.30 1.78 -2.07
C ILE A 181 -9.40 1.60 -1.04
N PHE A 182 -9.21 0.64 -0.14
CA PHE A 182 -10.14 0.29 0.93
C PHE A 182 -9.41 -0.48 2.04
N ILE A 183 -10.09 -0.68 3.15
CA ILE A 183 -9.65 -1.53 4.25
C ILE A 183 -10.58 -2.75 4.27
N GLU A 184 -10.00 -3.94 4.38
CA GLU A 184 -10.76 -5.17 4.57
C GLU A 184 -10.44 -5.74 5.94
N SER A 185 -11.48 -6.08 6.71
CA SER A 185 -11.37 -6.55 8.08
C SER A 185 -12.04 -7.91 8.23
N TRP A 186 -11.43 -8.78 9.02
CA TRP A 186 -11.87 -10.14 9.26
C TRP A 186 -11.95 -10.47 10.74
N VAL A 187 -12.95 -11.28 11.09
CA VAL A 187 -13.12 -11.89 12.42
C VAL A 187 -13.32 -13.38 12.24
N TYR A 188 -12.62 -14.19 13.02
CA TYR A 188 -12.71 -15.65 13.02
C TYR A 188 -13.13 -16.12 14.40
N ALA A 189 -14.38 -16.58 14.55
CA ALA A 189 -14.82 -17.16 15.82
C ALA A 189 -14.15 -18.53 16.02
N ASP A 190 -13.53 -18.74 17.18
CA ASP A 190 -12.85 -20.01 17.45
C ASP A 190 -13.86 -21.15 17.70
N SER A 191 -15.05 -20.81 18.21
CA SER A 191 -16.11 -21.76 18.54
C SER A 191 -17.19 -21.78 17.47
N THR A 192 -17.36 -22.94 16.83
CA THR A 192 -18.47 -23.16 15.87
C THR A 192 -19.83 -23.00 16.53
N SER A 193 -20.01 -23.43 17.79
CA SER A 193 -21.31 -23.28 18.46
C SER A 193 -21.65 -21.82 18.78
N GLU A 194 -20.64 -20.99 19.10
CA GLU A 194 -20.87 -19.55 19.29
C GLU A 194 -21.14 -18.85 17.96
N TYR A 195 -20.40 -19.23 16.91
CA TYR A 195 -20.64 -18.73 15.57
C TYR A 195 -22.04 -19.10 15.05
N ASP A 196 -22.48 -20.34 15.19
CA ASP A 196 -23.81 -20.79 14.77
C ASP A 196 -24.93 -20.08 15.53
N ALA A 197 -24.67 -19.66 16.78
CA ALA A 197 -25.63 -18.95 17.63
C ALA A 197 -25.69 -17.45 17.33
N ALA A 198 -24.54 -16.79 17.12
CA ALA A 198 -24.46 -15.34 16.93
C ALA A 198 -24.49 -14.93 15.44
N GLY A 199 -23.91 -15.75 14.56
CA GLY A 199 -23.70 -15.45 13.15
C GLY A 199 -22.71 -14.31 12.91
N CYS A 200 -22.65 -13.84 11.67
CA CYS A 200 -21.92 -12.62 11.35
C CYS A 200 -22.71 -11.37 11.76
N PRO A 201 -22.02 -10.32 12.24
CA PRO A 201 -22.66 -9.06 12.58
C PRO A 201 -23.37 -8.43 11.38
N SER A 202 -24.34 -7.56 11.64
CA SER A 202 -25.03 -6.83 10.57
C SER A 202 -24.04 -6.07 9.68
N GLY A 203 -24.15 -6.25 8.36
CA GLY A 203 -23.27 -5.61 7.37
C GLY A 203 -21.97 -6.37 7.08
N TRP A 204 -21.71 -7.48 7.77
CA TRP A 204 -20.59 -8.38 7.50
C TRP A 204 -21.05 -9.58 6.68
N ASP A 205 -20.21 -10.02 5.75
CA ASP A 205 -20.44 -11.21 4.96
C ASP A 205 -19.86 -12.44 5.67
N ALA A 206 -20.61 -13.54 5.63
CA ALA A 206 -20.17 -14.83 6.15
C ALA A 206 -19.22 -15.52 5.15
N TYR A 207 -18.18 -16.15 5.69
CA TYR A 207 -17.20 -16.92 4.96
C TYR A 207 -16.91 -18.26 5.65
N GLU A 208 -16.20 -19.15 4.95
CA GLU A 208 -15.81 -20.45 5.52
C GLU A 208 -14.91 -20.30 6.76
N GLY A 209 -14.93 -21.30 7.65
CA GLY A 209 -14.08 -21.30 8.84
C GLY A 209 -14.53 -20.35 9.95
N ASN A 210 -15.85 -20.22 10.17
CA ASN A 210 -16.46 -19.34 11.17
C ASN A 210 -16.02 -17.87 11.00
N ALA A 211 -15.88 -17.43 9.76
CA ALA A 211 -15.29 -16.15 9.41
C ALA A 211 -16.36 -15.13 9.00
N CYS A 212 -16.14 -13.89 9.42
CA CYS A 212 -16.89 -12.72 8.95
C CYS A 212 -15.93 -11.74 8.31
N VAL A 213 -16.30 -11.18 7.16
CA VAL A 213 -15.52 -10.17 6.44
C VAL A 213 -16.35 -8.91 6.20
N ILE A 214 -15.70 -7.75 6.24
CA ILE A 214 -16.28 -6.49 5.79
C ILE A 214 -15.23 -5.64 5.08
N ASN A 215 -15.68 -4.94 4.04
CA ASN A 215 -14.90 -3.89 3.40
C ASN A 215 -15.37 -2.51 3.88
N SER A 216 -14.42 -1.61 4.11
CA SER A 216 -14.72 -0.20 4.31
C SER A 216 -15.33 0.39 3.04
N GLU A 217 -15.89 1.60 3.17
CA GLU A 217 -16.05 2.47 2.01
C GLU A 217 -14.73 2.61 1.23
N SER A 218 -14.81 2.98 -0.04
CA SER A 218 -13.64 3.08 -0.92
C SER A 218 -13.40 4.51 -1.40
N VAL A 219 -12.18 4.77 -1.87
CA VAL A 219 -11.90 5.94 -2.69
C VAL A 219 -11.25 5.50 -4.00
N ARG A 220 -11.76 6.05 -5.10
CA ARG A 220 -11.24 5.79 -6.44
C ARG A 220 -9.91 6.50 -6.63
N VAL A 221 -8.95 5.76 -7.17
CA VAL A 221 -7.55 6.21 -7.34
C VAL A 221 -7.13 6.07 -8.81
N PRO A 222 -5.96 6.56 -9.22
CA PRO A 222 -5.46 6.32 -10.58
C PRO A 222 -5.09 4.85 -10.78
N LEU A 223 -5.38 4.33 -11.98
CA LEU A 223 -4.83 3.05 -12.42
C LEU A 223 -3.32 3.20 -12.62
N VAL A 224 -2.55 2.37 -11.94
CA VAL A 224 -1.09 2.30 -12.11
C VAL A 224 -0.76 1.00 -12.84
N PRO A 225 -0.05 1.02 -13.98
CA PRO A 225 0.45 -0.21 -14.58
C PRO A 225 1.53 -0.82 -13.68
N VAL A 226 1.72 -2.15 -13.75
CA VAL A 226 2.73 -2.84 -12.91
C VAL A 226 4.15 -2.30 -13.18
N SER A 227 4.44 -1.87 -14.41
CA SER A 227 5.69 -1.19 -14.76
C SER A 227 5.89 0.19 -14.11
N GLY A 228 4.83 0.81 -13.58
CA GLY A 228 4.83 2.13 -12.95
C GLY A 228 4.83 2.13 -11.42
N ILE A 229 4.91 0.97 -10.76
CA ILE A 229 4.75 0.87 -9.30
C ILE A 229 5.91 1.50 -8.50
N ALA A 230 7.04 1.82 -9.13
CA ALA A 230 8.14 2.53 -8.48
C ALA A 230 7.72 3.89 -7.89
N GLY A 231 6.69 4.51 -8.46
CA GLY A 231 6.15 5.79 -7.99
C GLY A 231 5.06 5.67 -6.94
N VAL A 232 4.75 4.47 -6.45
CA VAL A 232 3.62 4.20 -5.56
C VAL A 232 4.07 4.02 -4.12
N LYS A 233 3.28 4.56 -3.18
CA LYS A 233 3.32 4.19 -1.77
C LYS A 233 1.92 3.83 -1.29
N LEU A 234 1.83 2.74 -0.52
CA LEU A 234 0.63 2.36 0.23
C LEU A 234 0.95 2.51 1.72
N THR A 235 0.09 3.17 2.48
CA THR A 235 0.26 3.39 3.91
C THR A 235 -0.96 2.88 4.65
N GLY A 236 -0.75 2.02 5.64
CA GLY A 236 -1.78 1.59 6.59
C GLY A 236 -1.49 2.18 7.97
N SER A 237 -2.51 2.55 8.72
CA SER A 237 -2.38 2.98 10.12
C SER A 237 -3.55 2.52 10.96
N ALA A 238 -3.28 2.15 12.21
CA ALA A 238 -4.31 1.81 13.19
C ALA A 238 -4.13 2.66 14.44
N THR A 239 -5.14 3.46 14.78
CA THR A 239 -5.05 4.45 15.87
C THR A 239 -6.07 4.14 16.96
N SER A 240 -5.59 3.84 18.18
CA SER A 240 -6.46 3.54 19.31
C SER A 240 -7.47 4.67 19.56
N GLY A 241 -8.76 4.32 19.59
CA GLY A 241 -9.85 5.28 19.86
C GLY A 241 -10.08 6.32 18.75
N GLY A 242 -9.49 6.12 17.57
CA GLY A 242 -9.66 6.97 16.40
C GLY A 242 -10.15 6.17 15.19
N VAL A 243 -9.44 6.33 14.09
CA VAL A 243 -9.72 5.65 12.82
C VAL A 243 -8.53 4.82 12.36
N ASP A 244 -8.85 3.73 11.69
CA ASP A 244 -7.90 2.99 10.88
C ASP A 244 -7.93 3.57 9.47
N THR A 245 -6.78 3.76 8.84
CA THR A 245 -6.69 4.46 7.55
C THR A 245 -5.78 3.75 6.58
N VAL A 246 -6.21 3.71 5.31
CA VAL A 246 -5.35 3.42 4.17
C VAL A 246 -5.12 4.72 3.41
N SER A 247 -3.88 4.96 3.00
CA SER A 247 -3.52 6.05 2.10
C SER A 247 -2.67 5.55 0.94
N PHE A 248 -2.92 6.07 -0.25
CA PHE A 248 -2.19 5.73 -1.46
C PHE A 248 -1.67 7.00 -2.11
N SER A 249 -0.37 7.06 -2.38
CA SER A 249 0.24 8.15 -3.14
C SER A 249 0.89 7.65 -4.41
N VAL A 250 0.73 8.43 -5.48
CA VAL A 250 1.38 8.19 -6.76
C VAL A 250 1.53 9.51 -7.51
N ASN A 251 2.73 9.79 -8.04
CA ASN A 251 2.99 10.93 -8.94
C ASN A 251 2.47 12.28 -8.44
N GLY A 252 2.55 12.55 -7.13
CA GLY A 252 2.09 13.82 -6.53
C GLY A 252 0.57 13.90 -6.30
N ARG A 253 -0.13 12.77 -6.33
CA ARG A 253 -1.54 12.65 -5.93
C ARG A 253 -1.62 11.70 -4.74
N ALA A 254 -2.41 12.04 -3.75
CA ALA A 254 -2.63 11.22 -2.56
C ALA A 254 -4.13 11.02 -2.34
N TYR A 255 -4.49 9.84 -1.85
CA TYR A 255 -5.86 9.44 -1.55
C TYR A 255 -5.88 8.75 -0.21
N ARG A 256 -7.00 8.86 0.49
CA ARG A 256 -7.18 8.27 1.81
C ARG A 256 -8.63 7.84 1.98
N VAL A 257 -8.81 6.69 2.61
CA VAL A 257 -10.09 6.28 3.18
C VAL A 257 -9.86 5.74 4.58
N SER A 258 -10.87 5.84 5.42
CA SER A 258 -10.79 5.53 6.84
C SER A 258 -12.07 4.89 7.34
N GLN A 259 -11.93 4.02 8.34
CA GLN A 259 -13.00 3.37 9.08
C GLN A 259 -12.77 3.54 10.59
N ARG A 260 -13.77 3.25 11.42
CA ARG A 260 -13.58 3.24 12.88
C ARG A 260 -12.50 2.23 13.28
N ALA A 261 -11.64 2.59 14.22
CA ALA A 261 -10.67 1.65 14.80
C ALA A 261 -11.38 0.46 15.47
N SER A 262 -12.56 0.68 16.05
CA SER A 262 -13.40 -0.36 16.67
C SER A 262 -14.01 -1.35 15.67
N THR A 263 -13.72 -1.25 14.37
CA THR A 263 -14.18 -2.24 13.39
C THR A 263 -13.62 -3.61 13.75
N VAL A 264 -12.32 -3.71 14.09
CA VAL A 264 -11.71 -4.92 14.64
C VAL A 264 -10.65 -4.63 15.71
N ASP A 265 -10.49 -3.39 16.17
CA ASP A 265 -9.50 -2.99 17.17
C ASP A 265 -8.07 -3.50 16.84
N ILE A 266 -7.68 -3.48 15.57
CA ILE A 266 -6.42 -4.13 15.13
C ILE A 266 -5.19 -3.51 15.82
N ASN A 267 -5.29 -2.23 16.21
CA ASN A 267 -4.26 -1.53 16.96
C ASN A 267 -3.91 -2.19 18.30
N LYS A 268 -4.72 -3.14 18.80
CA LYS A 268 -4.45 -3.91 20.03
C LYS A 268 -3.52 -5.08 19.79
N ILE A 269 -3.39 -5.56 18.56
CA ILE A 269 -2.64 -6.78 18.23
C ILE A 269 -1.57 -6.58 17.15
N TRP A 270 -1.65 -5.52 16.34
CA TRP A 270 -0.78 -5.35 15.17
C TRP A 270 0.71 -5.23 15.52
N ARG A 271 1.52 -6.20 15.10
CA ARG A 271 2.97 -6.31 15.27
C ARG A 271 3.68 -6.88 14.04
N LEU A 272 2.97 -7.58 13.16
CA LEU A 272 3.46 -8.16 11.91
C LEU A 272 2.90 -7.37 10.74
N THR A 273 3.77 -7.02 9.80
CA THR A 273 3.42 -6.30 8.57
C THR A 273 4.01 -7.03 7.37
N GLU A 274 3.16 -7.65 6.56
CA GLU A 274 3.49 -8.06 5.20
C GLU A 274 3.11 -6.93 4.24
N PHE A 275 3.93 -6.69 3.22
CA PHE A 275 3.54 -5.84 2.10
C PHE A 275 4.14 -6.37 0.80
N ASN A 276 3.31 -6.48 -0.23
CA ASN A 276 3.77 -6.82 -1.57
C ASN A 276 2.74 -6.45 -2.65
N ILE A 277 3.10 -6.76 -3.88
CA ILE A 277 2.22 -6.82 -5.05
C ILE A 277 1.70 -8.25 -5.25
N PHE A 278 0.39 -8.40 -5.31
CA PHE A 278 -0.27 -9.69 -5.41
C PHE A 278 -1.33 -9.68 -6.51
N GLY A 279 -1.94 -10.84 -6.76
CA GLY A 279 -3.19 -10.93 -7.51
C GLY A 279 -4.29 -10.02 -6.95
N ASN A 280 -5.36 -9.83 -7.73
CA ASN A 280 -6.52 -9.03 -7.35
C ASN A 280 -7.69 -9.93 -6.98
N GLY A 281 -7.65 -10.46 -5.76
CA GLY A 281 -8.72 -11.29 -5.20
C GLY A 281 -8.82 -12.69 -5.80
N ALA A 282 -9.98 -13.32 -5.58
CA ALA A 282 -10.13 -14.76 -5.73
C ALA A 282 -10.14 -15.26 -7.18
N ARG A 283 -10.56 -14.43 -8.15
CA ARG A 283 -10.57 -14.77 -9.59
C ARG A 283 -9.23 -14.51 -10.24
N THR A 284 -8.45 -13.56 -9.72
CA THR A 284 -7.14 -13.19 -10.23
C THR A 284 -6.09 -13.34 -9.15
N GLN A 285 -5.90 -14.57 -8.66
CA GLN A 285 -5.07 -14.89 -7.49
C GLN A 285 -3.59 -14.58 -7.69
N THR A 286 -3.11 -14.56 -8.94
CA THR A 286 -1.70 -14.36 -9.25
C THR A 286 -1.52 -13.25 -10.26
N VAL A 287 -0.72 -12.25 -9.92
CA VAL A 287 -0.18 -11.28 -10.87
C VAL A 287 1.12 -11.81 -11.48
N SER A 288 1.23 -11.76 -12.80
CA SER A 288 2.39 -12.28 -13.53
C SER A 288 3.25 -11.16 -14.10
N PHE A 289 4.52 -11.17 -13.73
CA PHE A 289 5.60 -10.38 -14.29
C PHE A 289 6.26 -11.12 -15.46
N ASN A 290 6.63 -10.39 -16.51
CA ASN A 290 7.43 -10.94 -17.61
C ASN A 290 8.82 -11.35 -17.11
N ARG A 291 9.46 -12.30 -17.81
CA ARG A 291 10.83 -12.75 -17.51
C ARG A 291 11.82 -11.58 -17.48
N GLY A 292 12.78 -11.63 -16.56
CA GLY A 292 13.78 -10.57 -16.37
C GLY A 292 13.26 -9.40 -15.53
N SER A 293 12.08 -9.53 -14.93
CA SER A 293 11.55 -8.52 -14.02
C SER A 293 12.33 -8.52 -12.71
N HIS A 294 12.60 -7.32 -12.19
CA HIS A 294 13.24 -7.10 -10.91
C HIS A 294 12.49 -6.03 -10.15
N VAL A 295 12.09 -6.35 -8.91
CA VAL A 295 11.37 -5.45 -8.01
C VAL A 295 12.08 -5.46 -6.67
N THR A 296 12.36 -4.31 -6.07
CA THR A 296 12.76 -4.22 -4.66
C THR A 296 11.57 -3.76 -3.86
N VAL A 297 11.20 -4.54 -2.85
CA VAL A 297 10.11 -4.24 -1.92
C VAL A 297 10.70 -3.60 -0.67
N ASN A 298 10.05 -2.57 -0.16
CA ASN A 298 10.41 -1.92 1.10
C ASN A 298 9.19 -1.72 1.99
N VAL A 299 9.29 -2.18 3.23
CA VAL A 299 8.26 -2.08 4.27
C VAL A 299 8.82 -1.28 5.43
N ALA A 300 8.45 -0.01 5.52
CA ALA A 300 8.78 0.84 6.66
C ALA A 300 7.69 0.70 7.73
N VAL A 301 8.08 0.49 8.98
CA VAL A 301 7.16 0.28 10.11
C VAL A 301 7.42 1.33 11.19
N ASN A 302 6.36 1.72 11.89
CA ASN A 302 6.43 2.66 13.01
C ASN A 302 5.71 2.06 14.22
N ASP A 303 6.48 1.66 15.22
CA ASP A 303 6.01 1.19 16.53
C ASP A 303 6.35 2.18 17.67
N GLY A 304 6.66 3.43 17.30
CA GLY A 304 7.11 4.48 18.21
C GLY A 304 8.58 4.38 18.62
N THR A 305 9.37 3.53 17.98
CA THR A 305 10.81 3.37 18.24
C THR A 305 11.65 3.53 16.97
N THR A 306 12.97 3.59 17.14
CA THR A 306 13.96 3.60 16.03
C THR A 306 14.62 2.24 15.84
N ASN A 307 14.10 1.19 16.48
CA ASN A 307 14.70 -0.14 16.43
C ASN A 307 14.35 -0.84 15.12
N ALA A 308 15.33 -1.56 14.54
CA ALA A 308 15.07 -2.40 13.39
C ALA A 308 14.05 -3.50 13.76
N PRO A 309 13.03 -3.76 12.92
CA PRO A 309 12.15 -4.91 13.10
C PRO A 309 12.90 -6.22 12.82
N THR A 310 12.30 -7.34 13.20
CA THR A 310 12.74 -8.66 12.74
C THR A 310 12.13 -8.96 11.38
N CYS A 311 12.94 -9.42 10.42
CA CYS A 311 12.40 -9.95 9.17
C CYS A 311 12.10 -11.44 9.31
N LEU A 312 10.82 -11.81 9.24
CA LEU A 312 10.36 -13.19 9.32
C LEU A 312 10.15 -13.75 7.93
N GLY A 313 10.79 -14.88 7.61
CA GLY A 313 10.52 -15.62 6.39
C GLY A 313 9.27 -16.50 6.52
N ASN A 314 8.59 -16.72 5.40
CA ASN A 314 7.40 -17.56 5.30
C ASN A 314 6.28 -17.10 6.26
N ALA A 315 6.15 -15.78 6.38
CA ALA A 315 5.28 -15.11 7.33
C ALA A 315 4.10 -14.40 6.67
N GLY A 316 3.91 -14.61 5.36
CA GLY A 316 2.80 -14.03 4.61
C GLY A 316 1.44 -14.44 5.15
N GLN A 317 0.46 -13.55 5.00
CA GLN A 317 -0.89 -13.68 5.55
C GLN A 317 -1.96 -13.75 4.45
N THR A 318 -1.69 -13.16 3.29
CA THR A 318 -2.56 -13.26 2.12
C THR A 318 -2.44 -14.62 1.40
N PHE A 319 -3.51 -14.99 0.70
CA PHE A 319 -3.55 -16.09 -0.27
C PHE A 319 -3.10 -15.65 -1.67
N GLU A 320 -3.28 -14.38 -2.04
CA GLU A 320 -2.86 -13.90 -3.36
C GLU A 320 -1.34 -13.94 -3.50
N GLN A 321 -0.88 -14.04 -4.75
CA GLN A 321 0.50 -14.37 -5.09
C GLN A 321 1.04 -13.53 -6.25
N ASN A 322 2.36 -13.58 -6.43
CA ASN A 322 3.02 -13.19 -7.67
C ASN A 322 4.07 -14.24 -8.08
N ASN A 323 4.59 -14.11 -9.31
CA ASN A 323 5.55 -15.05 -9.89
C ASN A 323 7.03 -14.59 -9.77
N LEU A 324 7.38 -13.79 -8.76
CA LEU A 324 8.76 -13.37 -8.49
C LEU A 324 9.35 -14.15 -7.32
N THR A 325 10.64 -14.51 -7.42
CA THR A 325 11.42 -15.15 -6.36
C THR A 325 12.01 -14.13 -5.43
N ARG A 326 11.82 -14.28 -4.11
CA ARG A 326 12.41 -13.39 -3.09
C ARG A 326 13.90 -13.66 -2.91
N GLY A 327 14.70 -12.60 -2.89
CA GLY A 327 16.08 -12.64 -2.41
C GLY A 327 16.17 -12.39 -0.91
N SER A 328 17.38 -12.23 -0.38
CA SER A 328 17.60 -12.04 1.05
C SER A 328 16.94 -10.78 1.60
N CYS A 329 16.34 -10.90 2.77
CA CYS A 329 15.76 -9.78 3.50
C CYS A 329 16.81 -9.01 4.33
N SER A 330 16.80 -7.69 4.19
CA SER A 330 17.60 -6.76 4.97
C SER A 330 16.71 -6.01 5.97
N VAL A 331 17.24 -5.74 7.17
CA VAL A 331 16.56 -4.97 8.22
C VAL A 331 17.28 -3.65 8.46
N PHE A 332 16.56 -2.60 8.81
CA PHE A 332 17.15 -1.31 9.15
C PHE A 332 16.35 -0.62 10.26
N GLY A 333 17.06 0.10 11.12
CA GLY A 333 16.49 0.96 12.16
C GLY A 333 16.57 2.43 11.77
N GLY A 334 16.56 3.32 12.76
CA GLY A 334 16.70 4.77 12.56
C GLY A 334 15.36 5.49 12.44
N ALA A 335 15.33 6.58 11.66
CA ALA A 335 14.15 7.44 11.55
C ALA A 335 12.94 6.77 10.86
N SER A 336 13.20 5.73 10.05
CA SER A 336 12.17 4.93 9.38
C SER A 336 12.59 3.46 9.41
N PRO A 337 12.43 2.76 10.55
CA PRO A 337 12.76 1.34 10.64
C PRO A 337 11.96 0.50 9.66
N GLY A 338 12.49 -0.65 9.25
CA GLY A 338 11.81 -1.48 8.26
C GLY A 338 12.61 -2.68 7.77
N ILE A 339 12.05 -3.31 6.75
CA ILE A 339 12.68 -4.38 5.99
C ILE A 339 12.69 -4.06 4.49
N SER A 340 13.65 -4.60 3.76
CA SER A 340 13.75 -4.48 2.31
C SER A 340 14.28 -5.77 1.70
N PHE A 341 13.73 -6.18 0.56
CA PHE A 341 14.13 -7.40 -0.13
C PHE A 341 13.90 -7.28 -1.65
N PRO A 342 14.82 -7.80 -2.48
CA PRO A 342 14.61 -7.88 -3.91
C PRO A 342 13.74 -9.09 -4.28
N GLN A 343 13.09 -9.03 -5.44
CA GLN A 343 12.38 -10.13 -6.07
C GLN A 343 12.64 -10.14 -7.58
N SER A 344 12.78 -11.32 -8.20
CA SER A 344 13.03 -11.45 -9.64
C SER A 344 12.60 -12.78 -10.27
N ASN A 345 12.59 -12.86 -11.61
CA ASN A 345 12.31 -14.08 -12.40
C ASN A 345 13.04 -14.16 -13.76
#